data_AF-A0A0M3JKY4-F1
#
_entry.id   AF-A0A0M3JKY4-F1
#
_cell.length_a   1.000
_cell.length_b   1.000
_cell.length_c   1.000
_cell.angle_alpha   90.00
_cell.angle_beta   90.00
_cell.angle_gamma   90.00
#
_symmetry.space_group_name_H-M   'P 1'
#
loop_
_entity.id
_entity.type
_entity.pdbx_description
1 polymer ?
#
loop_
_entity_poly.entity_id
_entity_poly.type
_entity_poly.pdbx_seq_one_letter_code
_entity_poly.pdbx_strand_id
1 'polypeptide(L)' 'MWKIRNILPIVALPDGFLCEHDVTLPLQHYYEIVEVLRERLKGLATRVIGFGHMAEGDMHINISAKKYSPEFMAKWVS' A
#
# COMPACT_ATOMS: atom_id res chain seq x y z
N MET A 1 16.89 14.34 2.55
CA MET A 1 16.66 12.88 2.48
C MET A 1 15.62 12.39 3.47
N TRP A 2 15.67 12.72 4.78
CA TRP A 2 14.64 12.25 5.75
C TRP A 2 13.23 12.73 5.37
N LYS A 3 13.01 14.03 5.10
CA LYS A 3 11.68 14.61 4.82
C LYS A 3 10.80 13.76 3.87
N ILE A 4 11.26 13.48 2.65
CA ILE A 4 11.43 12.09 2.15
C ILE A 4 10.50 11.00 2.71
N ARG A 5 11.12 10.14 3.50
CA ARG A 5 10.52 9.05 4.27
C ARG A 5 9.36 9.49 5.17
N ASN A 6 9.42 10.69 5.75
CA ASN A 6 8.42 11.20 6.69
C ASN A 6 7.07 11.51 6.03
N ILE A 7 7.07 11.86 4.75
CA ILE A 7 5.83 12.19 4.03
C ILE A 7 5.13 10.97 3.44
N LEU A 8 5.78 9.80 3.39
CA LEU A 8 5.21 8.59 2.78
C LEU A 8 3.85 8.16 3.37
N PRO A 9 3.61 8.24 4.69
CA PRO A 9 2.30 7.89 5.25
C PRO A 9 1.16 8.77 4.70
N ILE A 10 1.45 10.03 4.36
CA ILE A 10 0.41 11.02 4.03
C ILE A 10 0.35 11.38 2.53
N VAL A 11 1.33 10.96 1.72
CA VAL A 11 1.46 11.38 0.31
C VAL A 11 0.26 10.96 -0.55
N ALA A 12 -0.47 9.93 -0.13
CA ALA A 12 -1.62 9.38 -0.84
C ALA A 12 -2.97 9.95 -0.36
N LEU A 13 -3.01 10.74 0.73
CA LEU A 13 -4.24 11.38 1.22
C LEU A 13 -4.99 12.20 0.15
N PRO A 14 -4.32 12.96 -0.75
CA PRO A 14 -5.02 13.75 -1.76
C PRO A 14 -5.75 12.91 -2.81
N ASP A 15 -5.51 11.61 -2.91
CA ASP A 15 -6.12 10.75 -3.93
C ASP A 15 -7.61 10.43 -3.62
N GLY A 16 -8.07 10.70 -2.39
CA GLY A 16 -9.46 10.49 -1.97
C GLY A 16 -9.58 9.45 -0.86
N PHE A 17 -9.92 8.22 -1.20
CA PHE A 17 -9.97 7.10 -0.26
C PHE A 17 -8.56 6.52 -0.06
N LEU A 18 -8.18 6.29 1.20
CA LEU A 18 -6.89 5.70 1.57
C LEU A 18 -7.13 4.52 2.51
N CYS A 19 -6.51 3.39 2.18
CA CYS A 19 -6.48 2.18 2.98
C CYS A 19 -5.04 1.94 3.43
N GLU A 20 -4.81 1.93 4.74
CA GLU A 20 -3.49 1.79 5.35
C GLU A 20 -3.43 0.47 6.11
N HIS A 21 -2.34 -0.27 5.92
CA HIS A 21 -2.14 -1.58 6.52
C HIS A 21 -0.69 -1.83 6.89
N ASP A 22 -0.49 -2.46 8.04
CA ASP A 22 0.82 -2.87 8.53
C ASP A 22 0.89 -4.39 8.53
N VAL A 23 1.91 -4.94 7.85
CA VAL A 23 2.10 -6.38 7.73
C VAL A 23 3.54 -6.77 7.99
N THR A 24 3.73 -7.90 8.67
CA THR A 24 5.05 -8.54 8.80
C THR A 24 5.18 -9.62 7.75
N LEU A 25 6.25 -9.54 6.94
CA LEU A 25 6.51 -10.47 5.85
C LEU A 25 7.93 -11.04 5.94
N PRO A 26 8.13 -12.31 5.56
CA PRO A 26 9.47 -12.82 5.29
C PRO A 26 10.19 -11.96 4.24
N LEU A 27 11.49 -11.70 4.43
CA LEU A 27 12.26 -10.78 3.58
C LEU A 27 12.17 -11.13 2.08
N GLN A 28 12.07 -12.41 1.75
CA GLN A 28 11.92 -12.89 0.36
C GLN A 28 10.66 -12.35 -0.35
N HIS A 29 9.59 -12.03 0.39
CA HIS A 29 8.33 -11.50 -0.16
C HIS A 29 8.18 -9.99 0.04
N TYR A 30 9.12 -9.34 0.74
CA TYR A 30 9.00 -7.94 1.15
C TYR A 30 8.80 -7.01 -0.05
N TYR A 31 9.46 -7.26 -1.18
CA TYR A 31 9.29 -6.46 -2.39
C TYR A 31 8.17 -6.96 -3.32
N GLU A 32 7.83 -8.24 -3.24
CA GLU A 32 6.86 -8.87 -4.12
C GLU A 32 5.42 -8.40 -3.82
N ILE A 33 5.11 -8.17 -2.54
CA ILE A 33 3.74 -7.83 -2.11
C ILE A 33 3.18 -6.60 -2.83
N VAL A 34 4.00 -5.58 -3.07
CA VAL A 34 3.56 -4.35 -3.73
C VAL A 34 3.18 -4.63 -5.18
N GLU A 35 3.93 -5.48 -5.88
CA GLU A 35 3.63 -5.82 -7.27
C GLU A 35 2.38 -6.70 -7.38
N VAL A 36 2.23 -7.66 -6.49
CA VAL A 36 1.01 -8.50 -6.39
C VAL A 36 -0.22 -7.62 -6.18
N LEU A 37 -0.15 -6.65 -5.27
CA LEU A 37 -1.26 -5.74 -4.98
C LEU A 37 -1.56 -4.80 -6.15
N ARG A 38 -0.54 -4.35 -6.88
CA ARG A 38 -0.75 -3.54 -8.10
C ARG A 38 -1.50 -4.28 -9.18
N GLU A 39 -1.14 -5.53 -9.46
CA GLU A 39 -1.85 -6.31 -10.47
C GLU A 39 -3.26 -6.66 -10.00
N ARG A 40 -3.42 -7.03 -8.73
CA ARG A 40 -4.72 -7.37 -8.15
C ARG A 40 -5.73 -6.23 -8.17
N LEU A 41 -5.27 -5.02 -7.87
CA LEU A 41 -6.11 -3.82 -7.76
C LEU A 41 -6.04 -2.95 -9.01
N LYS A 42 -5.52 -3.48 -10.11
CA LYS A 42 -5.42 -2.80 -11.39
C LYS A 42 -6.79 -2.30 -11.86
N GLY A 43 -6.85 -1.02 -12.17
CA GLY A 43 -8.10 -0.33 -12.55
C GLY A 43 -8.98 0.10 -11.38
N LEU A 44 -8.68 -0.30 -10.14
CA LEU A 44 -9.41 0.11 -8.93
C LEU A 44 -8.57 1.06 -8.05
N ALA A 45 -7.28 0.78 -7.87
CA ALA A 45 -6.38 1.60 -7.08
C ALA A 45 -5.79 2.75 -7.92
N THR A 46 -5.67 3.92 -7.30
CA THR A 46 -4.89 5.06 -7.80
C THR A 46 -3.40 4.85 -7.52
N ARG A 47 -3.03 4.45 -6.30
CA ARG A 47 -1.64 4.13 -5.90
C ARG A 47 -1.59 2.91 -5.00
N VAL A 48 -0.47 2.20 -5.09
CA VAL A 48 -0.05 1.15 -4.15
C VAL A 48 1.37 1.47 -3.74
N ILE A 49 1.57 1.79 -2.47
CA ILE A 49 2.84 2.26 -1.91
C ILE A 49 3.23 1.31 -0.78
N GLY A 50 4.45 0.76 -0.85
CA GLY A 50 5.06 0.03 0.25
C GLY A 50 6.25 0.81 0.81
N PHE A 51 6.33 0.92 2.13
CA PHE A 51 7.45 1.53 2.85
C PHE A 51 7.54 0.93 4.26
N GLY A 52 8.71 0.97 4.90
CA GLY A 52 8.83 0.37 6.24
C GLY A 52 10.26 -0.01 6.60
N HIS A 53 10.38 -0.90 7.58
CA HIS A 53 11.63 -1.37 8.13
C HIS A 53 11.97 -2.74 7.52
N MET A 54 12.60 -2.71 6.33
CA MET A 54 12.94 -3.91 5.56
C MET A 54 13.70 -4.97 6.35
N ALA A 55 14.65 -4.57 7.19
CA ALA A 55 15.45 -5.50 7.99
C ALA A 55 14.61 -6.25 9.04
N GLU A 56 13.47 -5.68 9.43
CA GLU A 56 12.54 -6.22 10.43
C GLU A 56 11.37 -6.94 9.78
N GLY A 57 11.26 -6.89 8.45
CA GLY A 57 10.12 -7.42 7.70
C GLY A 57 8.82 -6.62 7.89
N ASP A 58 8.90 -5.45 8.52
CA ASP A 58 7.77 -4.56 8.81
C ASP A 58 7.46 -3.67 7.59
N MET A 59 6.33 -3.93 6.95
CA MET A 59 5.86 -3.24 5.76
C MET A 59 4.56 -2.48 6.05
N HIS A 60 4.62 -1.16 5.89
CA HIS A 60 3.46 -0.29 5.76
C HIS A 60 3.02 -0.26 4.30
N ILE A 61 1.74 -0.53 4.06
CA ILE A 61 1.11 -0.57 2.75
C ILE A 61 0.01 0.49 2.71
N ASN A 62 0.17 1.45 1.82
CA ASN A 62 -0.83 2.48 1.55
C ASN A 62 -1.42 2.27 0.16
N ILE A 63 -2.73 2.05 0.10
CA ILE A 63 -3.48 1.86 -1.14
C ILE A 63 -4.53 2.94 -1.24
N SER A 64 -4.44 3.77 -2.26
CA SER A 64 -5.41 4.84 -2.50
C SER A 64 -6.33 4.54 -3.66
N ALA A 65 -7.51 5.14 -3.65
CA ALA A 65 -8.48 5.12 -4.74
C ALA A 65 -9.25 6.45 -4.77
N LYS A 66 -9.81 6.82 -5.93
CA LYS A 66 -10.59 8.07 -6.06
C LYS A 66 -11.78 8.13 -5.09
N LYS A 67 -12.41 6.99 -4.83
CA LYS A 67 -13.57 6.82 -3.94
C LYS A 67 -13.56 5.41 -3.35
N TYR A 68 -14.23 5.24 -2.23
CA TYR A 68 -14.55 3.92 -1.68
C TYR A 68 -15.36 3.09 -2.69
N SER A 69 -15.08 1.79 -2.77
CA SER A 69 -15.84 0.81 -3.56
C SER A 69 -15.90 -0.52 -2.82
N PRO A 70 -17.08 -1.17 -2.71
CA PRO A 70 -17.18 -2.53 -2.18
C PRO A 70 -16.34 -3.55 -2.97
N GLU A 71 -16.22 -3.38 -4.30
CA GLU A 71 -15.37 -4.25 -5.14
C GLU A 71 -13.90 -4.11 -4.76
N PHE A 72 -13.44 -2.88 -4.51
CA PHE A 72 -12.09 -2.61 -4.05
C PHE A 72 -11.82 -3.33 -2.72
N MET A 73 -12.74 -3.20 -1.75
CA MET A 73 -12.58 -3.86 -0.45
C MET A 73 -12.60 -5.39 -0.56
N ALA A 74 -13.47 -5.95 -1.41
CA ALA A 74 -13.53 -7.38 -1.63
C ALA A 74 -12.25 -7.93 -2.27
N LYS A 75 -11.71 -7.25 -3.28
CA LYS A 75 -10.42 -7.63 -3.89
C LYS A 75 -9.23 -7.40 -2.98
N TRP A 76 -9.30 -6.44 -2.07
CA TRP A 76 -8.25 -6.23 -1.09
C TRP A 76 -8.15 -7.39 -0.08
N VAL A 77 -9.29 -7.83 0.46
CA VAL A 77 -9.37 -8.80 1.58
C VAL A 77 -9.31 -10.27 1.14
N SER A 78 -9.63 -10.57 -0.13
CA SER A 78 -9.64 -11.95 -0.66
C SER A 78 -8.23 -12.55 -0.76
#